data_AF-A0A1I3A3J3-F1
#
_entry.id   AF-A0A1I3A3J3-F1
#
_cell.length_a   1.000
_cell.length_b   1.000
_cell.length_c   1.000
_cell.angle_alpha   90.00
_cell.angle_beta   90.00
_cell.angle_gamma   90.00
#
_symmetry.space_group_name_H-M   'P 1'
#
loop_
_entity.id
_entity.type
_entity.pdbx_description
1 polymer ?
#
loop_
_entity_poly.entity_id
_entity_poly.type
_entity_poly.pdbx_seq_one_letter_code
_entity_poly.pdbx_strand_id
1 'polypeptide(L)'
;MTDLGTLGGPESFARGINDAGQVVGVSVPAAYAPHAFITGPKGVGMTDLGTLGGSHSYAWGINDAGQVVGKSDTATGAYHAFITGPYGAGMADLNSLVSLPGTAVLTEARGINNHGQIAVIGSPIPEPEMYAMLLAGLGLLGFIARRRKTA
;
A
#
# COMPACT_ATOMS: atom_id res chain seq x y z
N MET A 1 26.38 9.93 11.11
CA MET A 1 25.27 10.17 10.15
C MET A 1 25.81 9.83 8.77
N THR A 2 25.09 9.01 8.01
CA THR A 2 25.48 8.57 6.67
C THR A 2 24.51 9.17 5.66
N ASP A 3 25.04 9.81 4.63
CA ASP A 3 24.24 10.26 3.50
C ASP A 3 23.87 9.07 2.61
N LEU A 4 22.59 8.94 2.32
CA LEU A 4 22.05 7.87 1.46
C LEU A 4 21.99 8.30 -0.02
N GLY A 5 22.08 9.60 -0.30
CA GLY A 5 21.88 10.18 -1.60
C GLY A 5 20.41 10.24 -2.04
N THR A 6 20.21 10.40 -3.35
CA THR A 6 18.91 10.46 -4.02
C THR A 6 18.95 9.67 -5.33
N LEU A 7 17.79 9.43 -5.94
CA LEU A 7 17.66 8.93 -7.32
C LEU A 7 17.86 10.05 -8.36
N GLY A 8 18.82 10.94 -8.12
CA GLY A 8 19.21 12.03 -9.02
C GLY A 8 18.39 13.33 -8.91
N GLY A 9 17.34 13.38 -8.09
CA GLY A 9 16.62 14.61 -7.76
C GLY A 9 17.07 15.25 -6.45
N PRO A 10 16.35 16.28 -5.97
CA PRO A 10 16.83 17.14 -4.89
C PRO A 10 16.65 16.55 -3.48
N GLU A 11 15.78 15.56 -3.30
CA GLU A 11 15.42 15.08 -1.96
C GLU A 11 15.08 13.59 -1.90
N SER A 12 15.31 13.01 -0.72
CA SER A 12 14.90 11.67 -0.33
C SER A 12 14.49 11.65 1.14
N PHE A 13 13.58 10.73 1.48
CA PHE A 13 13.04 10.56 2.83
C PHE A 13 13.11 9.09 3.22
N ALA A 14 13.95 8.76 4.19
CA ALA A 14 14.00 7.43 4.80
C ALA A 14 12.76 7.18 5.67
N ARG A 15 12.21 5.96 5.61
CA ARG A 15 10.99 5.56 6.34
C ARG A 15 11.12 4.25 7.11
N GLY A 16 12.05 3.37 6.72
CA GLY A 16 12.30 2.11 7.41
C GLY A 16 13.75 1.67 7.28
N ILE A 17 14.22 0.88 8.23
CA ILE A 17 15.57 0.28 8.26
C ILE A 17 15.47 -1.13 8.85
N ASN A 18 16.27 -2.07 8.33
CA ASN A 18 16.39 -3.44 8.88
C ASN A 18 17.76 -3.68 9.55
N ASP A 19 17.97 -4.87 10.11
CA ASP A 19 19.18 -5.21 10.88
C ASP A 19 20.47 -5.23 10.03
N ALA A 20 20.35 -5.46 8.71
CA ALA A 20 21.48 -5.35 7.78
C ALA A 20 21.85 -3.87 7.47
N GLY A 21 21.09 -2.92 7.99
CA GLY A 21 21.23 -1.49 7.73
C GLY A 21 20.73 -1.09 6.34
N GLN A 22 19.89 -1.91 5.69
CA GLN A 22 19.22 -1.50 4.47
C GLN A 22 18.11 -0.52 4.84
N VAL A 23 18.03 0.58 4.11
CA VAL A 23 17.07 1.66 4.34
C VAL A 23 16.10 1.69 3.17
N VAL A 24 14.81 1.88 3.48
CA VAL A 24 13.76 2.11 2.49
C VAL A 24 13.10 3.45 2.69
N GLY A 25 12.50 3.95 1.62
CA GLY A 25 11.76 5.21 1.69
C GLY A 25 11.27 5.66 0.34
N VAL A 26 11.24 6.97 0.15
CA VAL A 26 10.89 7.61 -1.10
C VAL A 26 11.99 8.58 -1.51
N SER A 27 12.38 8.56 -2.77
CA SER A 27 13.25 9.57 -3.36
C SER A 27 12.51 10.26 -4.49
N VAL A 28 12.70 11.57 -4.60
CA VAL A 28 12.22 12.32 -5.76
C VAL A 28 13.30 12.23 -6.83
N PRO A 29 13.06 11.56 -7.98
CA PRO A 29 13.98 11.55 -9.10
C PRO A 29 13.90 12.87 -9.87
N ALA A 30 14.82 13.08 -10.81
CA ALA A 30 14.89 14.32 -11.62
C ALA A 30 13.59 14.64 -12.40
N ALA A 31 12.77 13.63 -12.69
CA ALA A 31 11.46 13.77 -13.34
C ALA A 31 10.33 14.21 -12.38
N TYR A 32 10.62 14.46 -11.10
CA TYR A 32 9.67 14.88 -10.05
C TYR A 32 8.51 13.90 -9.75
N ALA A 33 8.67 12.62 -10.10
CA ALA A 33 7.71 11.57 -9.77
C ALA A 33 8.28 10.69 -8.64
N PRO A 34 7.86 10.88 -7.36
CA PRO A 34 8.41 10.14 -6.24
C PRO A 34 8.39 8.61 -6.41
N HIS A 35 9.53 7.98 -6.23
CA HIS A 35 9.71 6.53 -6.33
C HIS A 35 10.19 5.93 -5.00
N ALA A 36 9.71 4.73 -4.71
CA ALA A 36 10.17 3.91 -3.61
C ALA A 36 11.62 3.47 -3.86
N PHE A 37 12.46 3.51 -2.82
CA PHE A 37 13.82 3.03 -2.90
C PHE A 37 14.12 2.00 -1.80
N ILE A 38 15.17 1.22 -2.04
CA ILE A 38 15.90 0.43 -1.04
C ILE A 38 17.39 0.72 -1.19
N THR A 39 18.15 0.68 -0.09
CA THR A 39 19.62 0.66 -0.15
C THR A 39 20.21 -0.73 0.07
N GLY A 40 21.45 -0.92 -0.37
CA GLY A 40 22.26 -2.06 0.05
C GLY A 40 22.58 -2.03 1.55
N PRO A 41 23.22 -3.09 2.08
CA PRO A 41 23.61 -3.17 3.48
C PRO A 41 24.38 -1.93 3.95
N LYS A 42 24.18 -1.55 5.21
CA LYS A 42 24.79 -0.35 5.82
C LYS A 42 24.45 0.97 5.10
N GLY A 43 23.34 1.01 4.38
CA GLY A 43 22.87 2.21 3.68
C GLY A 43 23.55 2.48 2.34
N VAL A 44 24.34 1.52 1.81
CA VAL A 44 25.19 1.76 0.63
C VAL A 44 24.40 1.50 -0.65
N GLY A 45 24.38 2.50 -1.54
CA GLY A 45 23.83 2.40 -2.88
C GLY A 45 22.30 2.40 -2.89
N MET A 46 21.71 3.48 -3.37
CA MET A 46 20.26 3.61 -3.52
C MET A 46 19.79 2.94 -4.82
N THR A 47 18.80 2.08 -4.70
CA THR A 47 18.17 1.36 -5.81
C THR A 47 16.70 1.74 -5.89
N ASP A 48 16.25 2.11 -7.08
CA ASP A 48 14.83 2.34 -7.38
C ASP A 48 14.07 1.01 -7.42
N LEU A 49 12.94 0.92 -6.72
CA LEU A 49 12.08 -0.25 -6.71
C LEU A 49 11.04 -0.25 -7.85
N GLY A 50 10.88 0.87 -8.55
CA GLY A 50 9.92 1.04 -9.64
C GLY A 50 8.48 1.23 -9.15
N THR A 51 7.53 0.87 -10.01
CA THR A 51 6.08 1.00 -9.77
C THR A 51 5.32 -0.22 -10.29
N LEU A 52 4.03 -0.32 -9.98
CA LEU A 52 3.07 -1.27 -10.55
C LEU A 52 2.54 -0.82 -11.94
N GLY A 53 3.33 -0.03 -12.67
CA GLY A 53 3.02 0.45 -14.02
C GLY A 53 2.51 1.89 -14.08
N GLY A 54 2.34 2.57 -12.94
CA GLY A 54 2.07 4.01 -12.88
C GLY A 54 3.34 4.85 -12.65
N SER A 55 3.18 6.07 -12.16
CA SER A 55 4.28 7.04 -12.02
C SER A 55 4.87 7.17 -10.62
N HIS A 56 4.16 6.74 -9.58
CA HIS A 56 4.60 6.95 -8.20
C HIS A 56 4.64 5.66 -7.38
N SER A 57 5.58 5.60 -6.44
CA SER A 57 5.62 4.56 -5.41
C SER A 57 6.25 5.07 -4.12
N TYR A 58 5.86 4.45 -3.00
CA TYR A 58 6.32 4.81 -1.66
C TYR A 58 6.55 3.55 -0.84
N ALA A 59 7.77 3.34 -0.33
CA ALA A 59 8.07 2.26 0.61
C ALA A 59 7.90 2.71 2.06
N TRP A 60 7.23 1.89 2.88
CA TRP A 60 6.91 2.20 4.27
C TRP A 60 7.42 1.17 5.28
N GLY A 61 7.65 -0.07 4.86
CA GLY A 61 8.18 -1.11 5.73
C GLY A 61 9.20 -1.99 5.03
N ILE A 62 10.13 -2.54 5.80
CA ILE A 62 11.13 -3.50 5.36
C ILE A 62 11.32 -4.55 6.47
N ASN A 63 11.54 -5.81 6.08
CA ASN A 63 11.96 -6.87 7.01
C ASN A 63 13.43 -7.26 6.80
N ASP A 64 13.96 -8.19 7.61
CA ASP A 64 15.37 -8.58 7.56
C ASP A 64 15.76 -9.39 6.31
N ALA A 65 14.79 -9.93 5.57
CA ALA A 65 15.03 -10.50 4.25
C ALA A 65 15.17 -9.44 3.14
N GLY A 66 14.99 -8.16 3.49
CA GLY A 66 14.99 -7.06 2.54
C GLY A 66 13.73 -7.00 1.67
N GLN A 67 12.63 -7.61 2.11
CA GLN A 67 11.33 -7.47 1.45
C GLN A 67 10.72 -6.13 1.86
N VAL A 68 10.26 -5.36 0.88
CA VAL A 68 9.76 -4.01 1.07
C VAL A 68 8.27 -3.98 0.80
N VAL A 69 7.52 -3.28 1.64
CA VAL A 69 6.09 -3.04 1.44
C VAL A 69 5.77 -1.56 1.40
N GLY A 70 4.67 -1.22 0.74
CA GLY A 70 4.24 0.16 0.58
C GLY A 70 3.02 0.31 -0.30
N LYS A 71 2.97 1.41 -1.05
CA LYS A 71 1.96 1.64 -2.09
C LYS A 71 2.60 2.06 -3.40
N SER A 72 1.95 1.72 -4.51
CA SER A 72 2.35 2.14 -5.84
C SER A 72 1.13 2.47 -6.69
N ASP A 73 1.30 3.41 -7.60
CA ASP A 73 0.39 3.62 -8.71
C ASP A 73 0.43 2.40 -9.63
N THR A 74 -0.75 1.99 -10.06
CA THR A 74 -0.96 1.05 -11.16
C THR A 74 -1.04 1.79 -12.49
N ALA A 75 -1.02 1.06 -13.61
CA ALA A 75 -1.19 1.64 -14.94
C ALA A 75 -2.52 2.40 -15.15
N THR A 76 -3.53 2.14 -14.31
CA THR A 76 -4.83 2.84 -14.34
C THR A 76 -4.87 4.08 -13.44
N GLY A 77 -3.80 4.36 -12.70
CA GLY A 77 -3.70 5.49 -11.77
C GLY A 77 -4.26 5.23 -10.36
N ALA A 78 -4.69 4.00 -10.07
CA ALA A 78 -5.11 3.61 -8.71
C ALA A 78 -3.91 3.24 -7.83
N TYR A 79 -3.99 3.54 -6.53
CA TYR A 79 -3.00 3.09 -5.54
C TYR A 79 -3.28 1.66 -5.08
N HIS A 80 -2.32 0.78 -5.26
CA HIS A 80 -2.35 -0.59 -4.73
C HIS A 80 -1.20 -0.82 -3.74
N ALA A 81 -1.46 -1.66 -2.75
CA ALA A 81 -0.43 -2.14 -1.83
C ALA A 81 0.54 -3.07 -2.57
N PHE A 82 1.85 -2.91 -2.36
CA PHE A 82 2.85 -3.79 -2.97
C PHE A 82 3.69 -4.51 -1.91
N ILE A 83 4.32 -5.61 -2.34
CA ILE A 83 5.46 -6.26 -1.69
C ILE A 83 6.55 -6.55 -2.71
N THR A 84 7.83 -6.49 -2.31
CA THR A 84 8.95 -6.98 -3.15
C THR A 84 9.42 -8.37 -2.75
N GLY A 85 10.17 -9.01 -3.65
CA GLY A 85 11.03 -10.12 -3.28
C GLY A 85 12.16 -9.70 -2.32
N PRO A 86 12.96 -10.67 -1.83
CA PRO A 86 14.12 -10.40 -0.99
C PRO A 86 15.06 -9.38 -1.63
N TYR A 87 15.69 -8.55 -0.79
CA TYR A 87 16.58 -7.46 -1.22
C TYR A 87 15.95 -6.48 -2.24
N GLY A 88 14.64 -6.25 -2.17
CA GLY A 88 13.94 -5.36 -3.10
C GLY A 88 13.69 -5.95 -4.48
N ALA A 89 13.86 -7.27 -4.67
CA ALA A 89 13.77 -7.89 -5.99
C ALA A 89 12.34 -7.91 -6.54
N GLY A 90 12.06 -7.00 -7.49
CA GLY A 90 10.79 -6.92 -8.21
C GLY A 90 9.63 -6.45 -7.33
N MET A 91 8.68 -5.75 -7.93
CA MET A 91 7.48 -5.28 -7.25
C MET A 91 6.28 -6.15 -7.63
N ALA A 92 5.54 -6.65 -6.63
CA ALA A 92 4.33 -7.41 -6.81
C ALA A 92 3.14 -6.71 -6.14
N ASP A 93 2.00 -6.70 -6.82
CA ASP A 93 0.74 -6.19 -6.29
C ASP A 93 0.16 -7.18 -5.28
N LEU A 94 -0.05 -6.77 -4.03
CA LEU A 94 -0.62 -7.63 -3.00
C LEU A 94 -2.04 -8.11 -3.35
N ASN A 95 -2.82 -7.32 -4.10
CA ASN A 95 -4.15 -7.71 -4.55
C ASN A 95 -4.14 -8.92 -5.50
N SER A 96 -3.00 -9.20 -6.13
CA SER A 96 -2.84 -10.39 -6.98
C SER A 96 -2.43 -11.64 -6.19
N LEU A 97 -2.02 -11.48 -4.93
CA LEU A 97 -1.47 -12.54 -4.08
C LEU A 97 -2.47 -13.07 -3.04
N VAL A 98 -3.61 -12.40 -2.86
CA VAL A 98 -4.65 -12.79 -1.91
C VAL A 98 -6.02 -12.78 -2.56
N SER A 99 -6.92 -13.65 -2.10
CA SER A 99 -8.33 -13.60 -2.48
C SER A 99 -9.06 -12.63 -1.55
N LEU A 100 -9.62 -11.56 -2.10
CA LEU A 100 -10.35 -10.54 -1.37
C LEU A 100 -11.86 -10.69 -1.61
N PRO A 101 -12.71 -10.45 -0.60
CA PRO A 101 -14.15 -10.50 -0.77
C PRO A 101 -14.67 -9.33 -1.62
N GLY A 102 -15.57 -9.66 -2.56
CA GLY A 102 -16.27 -8.67 -3.38
C GLY A 102 -15.31 -7.78 -4.19
N THR A 103 -15.44 -6.47 -4.01
CA THR A 103 -14.62 -5.45 -4.68
C THR A 103 -13.59 -4.82 -3.74
N ALA A 104 -13.22 -5.52 -2.66
CA ALA A 104 -12.22 -5.02 -1.74
C ALA A 104 -10.86 -4.92 -2.43
N VAL A 105 -10.13 -3.83 -2.17
CA VAL A 105 -8.81 -3.54 -2.74
C VAL A 105 -7.90 -3.09 -1.62
N LEU A 106 -6.75 -3.73 -1.48
CA LEU A 106 -5.65 -3.29 -0.62
C LEU A 106 -4.94 -2.13 -1.28
N THR A 107 -5.05 -0.94 -0.70
CA THR A 107 -4.50 0.29 -1.26
C THR A 107 -3.10 0.59 -0.73
N GLU A 108 -2.79 0.09 0.47
CA GLU A 108 -1.64 0.54 1.24
C GLU A 108 -1.11 -0.57 2.17
N ALA A 109 0.20 -0.88 2.12
CA ALA A 109 0.85 -1.74 3.11
C ALA A 109 1.79 -0.92 4.00
N ARG A 110 1.44 -0.80 5.28
CA ARG A 110 2.05 0.13 6.25
C ARG A 110 3.23 -0.47 7.02
N GLY A 111 3.37 -1.78 7.02
CA GLY A 111 4.48 -2.46 7.70
C GLY A 111 4.52 -3.95 7.39
N ILE A 112 5.69 -4.53 7.55
CA ILE A 112 5.96 -5.96 7.41
C ILE A 112 6.87 -6.40 8.55
N ASN A 113 6.70 -7.62 9.06
CA ASN A 113 7.62 -8.20 10.05
C ASN A 113 8.45 -9.35 9.45
N ASN A 114 9.40 -9.88 10.24
CA ASN A 114 10.29 -10.96 9.82
C ASN A 114 9.60 -12.32 9.63
N HIS A 115 8.33 -12.44 10.03
CA HIS A 115 7.50 -13.61 9.74
C HIS A 115 6.71 -13.45 8.42
N GLY A 116 6.90 -12.33 7.70
CA GLY A 116 6.20 -12.03 6.45
C GLY A 116 4.75 -11.55 6.64
N GLN A 117 4.34 -11.22 7.88
CA GLN A 117 3.01 -10.66 8.13
C GLN A 117 3.01 -9.18 7.75
N ILE A 118 1.95 -8.73 7.08
CA ILE A 118 1.84 -7.38 6.51
C ILE A 118 0.62 -6.68 7.10
N ALA A 119 0.82 -5.47 7.63
CA ALA A 119 -0.26 -4.59 8.04
C ALA A 119 -0.75 -3.78 6.82
N VAL A 120 -2.00 -3.98 6.42
CA VAL A 120 -2.58 -3.38 5.21
C VAL A 120 -3.79 -2.50 5.52
N ILE A 121 -4.02 -1.50 4.67
CA ILE A 121 -5.24 -0.69 4.57
C ILE A 121 -5.86 -1.00 3.21
N GLY A 122 -7.19 -1.18 3.20
CA GLY A 122 -7.94 -1.41 1.98
C GLY A 122 -9.28 -0.68 1.97
N SER A 123 -9.99 -0.76 0.84
CA SER A 123 -11.36 -0.25 0.74
C SER A 123 -12.28 -0.99 1.73
N PRO A 124 -13.38 -0.35 2.18
CA PRO A 124 -14.33 -0.99 3.08
C PRO A 124 -14.83 -2.29 2.45
N ILE A 125 -14.70 -3.39 3.18
CA ILE A 125 -15.36 -4.64 2.83
C ILE A 125 -16.82 -4.46 3.23
N PRO A 126 -17.80 -4.45 2.29
CA PRO A 126 -19.19 -4.36 2.67
C PRO A 126 -19.56 -5.65 3.39
N GLU A 127 -19.81 -5.58 4.70
CA GLU A 127 -20.39 -6.68 5.45
C GLU A 127 -21.77 -7.00 4.83
N PRO A 128 -22.11 -8.28 4.57
CA PRO A 128 -23.46 -8.66 4.12
C PRO A 128 -24.57 -8.08 5.02
N GLU A 129 -24.25 -7.92 6.30
CA GLU A 129 -25.11 -7.34 7.34
C GLU A 129 -25.43 -5.86 7.10
N MET A 130 -24.52 -5.07 6.49
CA MET A 130 -24.82 -3.66 6.15
C MET A 130 -25.94 -3.57 5.11
N TYR A 131 -25.96 -4.45 4.11
CA TYR A 131 -27.05 -4.49 3.13
C TYR A 131 -28.36 -4.94 3.77
N ALA A 132 -28.29 -5.94 4.65
CA ALA A 132 -29.47 -6.41 5.39
C ALA A 132 -30.07 -5.29 6.28
N MET A 133 -29.22 -4.55 7.01
CA MET A 133 -29.65 -3.44 7.87
C MET A 133 -30.20 -2.26 7.07
N LEU A 134 -29.59 -1.92 5.93
CA LEU A 134 -30.12 -0.90 5.01
C LEU A 134 -31.50 -1.29 4.48
N LEU A 135 -31.66 -2.53 4.00
CA LEU A 135 -32.94 -3.04 3.48
C LEU A 135 -34.00 -3.11 4.58
N ALA A 136 -33.63 -3.53 5.80
CA ALA A 136 -34.52 -3.53 6.95
C ALA A 136 -34.98 -2.11 7.31
N GLY A 137 -34.06 -1.14 7.31
CA GLY A 137 -34.36 0.28 7.54
C GLY A 137 -35.29 0.86 6.48
N LEU A 138 -35.03 0.60 5.19
CA LEU A 138 -35.91 1.02 4.09
C LEU A 138 -37.29 0.37 4.18
N GLY A 139 -37.36 -0.92 4.54
CA GLY A 139 -38.61 -1.64 4.79
C GLY A 139 -39.43 -1.01 5.92
N LEU A 140 -38.79 -0.67 7.04
CA LEU A 140 -39.42 0.00 8.17
C LEU A 140 -39.96 1.39 7.80
N LEU A 141 -39.18 2.19 7.07
CA LEU A 141 -39.60 3.50 6.58
C LEU A 141 -40.82 3.40 5.65
N GLY A 142 -40.80 2.44 4.72
CA GLY A 142 -41.94 2.15 3.85
C GLY A 142 -43.20 1.77 4.63
N PHE A 143 -43.06 0.93 5.66
CA PHE A 143 -44.16 0.54 6.53
C PHE A 143 -44.74 1.74 7.32
N ILE A 144 -43.90 2.59 7.88
CA ILE A 144 -44.32 3.81 8.61
C ILE A 144 -45.05 4.78 7.68
N ALA A 145 -44.51 5.01 6.48
CA ALA A 145 -45.13 5.88 5.48
C ALA A 145 -46.52 5.36 5.03
N ARG A 146 -46.68 4.04 4.88
CA ARG A 146 -47.97 3.41 4.56
C ARG A 146 -49.00 3.60 5.67
N ARG A 147 -48.60 3.43 6.93
CA ARG A 147 -49.48 3.65 8.09
C ARG A 147 -49.96 5.10 8.20
N ARG A 148 -49.10 6.07 7.90
CA ARG A 148 -49.46 7.50 7.91
C ARG A 148 -50.43 7.91 6.80
N LYS A 149 -50.53 7.15 5.71
CA LYS A 149 -51.50 7.40 4.63
C LYS A 149 -52.87 6.75 4.87
N THR A 150 -52.97 5.86 5.84
CA THR A 150 -54.19 5.07 6.13
C THR A 150 -54.86 5.49 7.44
N ALA A 151 -54.31 6.48 8.14
CA ALA A 151 -54.88 7.18 9.29
C ALA A 151 -55.26 8.60 8.86
#